data_AF-A0A2V8Q8C8-F1
#
_entry.id   AF-A0A2V8Q8C8-F1
#
_cell.length_a   1.000
_cell.length_b   1.000
_cell.length_c   1.000
_cell.angle_alpha   90.00
_cell.angle_beta   90.00
_cell.angle_gamma   90.00
#
_symmetry.space_group_name_H-M   'P 1'
#
loop_
_entity.id
_entity.type
_entity.pdbx_description
1 polymer ?
#
loop_
_entity_poly.entity_id
_entity_poly.type
_entity_poly.pdbx_seq_one_letter_code
_entity_poly.pdbx_strand_id
1 'polypeptide(L)'
;MKIFRMFVVFVGVTYLVVEARPLPQAVLTPAAQNQNPLTERAYQDREILYELQSPESHAFRITHDYTVRKAGEKYYFNVVRAGSHVTNPESIDLDSGEKLKWEIISGKQAVERKLPISDPIKDRSEIVVTHLARALELGTTNRIRLMETYADPKSYYLDGEELVWDRTFGRLRNTVVLPPGWYLTGLASPATIETLPDGRVSVYVVNPRNDEVRVYLRARRQPVTEK
;
A
#
# COMPACT_ATOMS: atom_id res chain seq x y z
N MET A 1 32.78 -13.12 -97.73
CA MET A 1 32.11 -14.43 -97.79
C MET A 1 31.52 -14.69 -96.42
N LYS A 2 30.19 -14.61 -96.28
CA LYS A 2 29.47 -14.65 -94.99
C LYS A 2 29.31 -16.12 -94.55
N ILE A 3 29.71 -16.45 -93.33
CA ILE A 3 29.47 -17.75 -92.70
C ILE A 3 28.24 -17.63 -91.81
N PHE A 4 27.18 -18.33 -92.19
CA PHE A 4 25.99 -18.55 -91.38
C PHE A 4 26.34 -19.52 -90.24
N ARG A 5 25.99 -19.18 -89.00
CA ARG A 5 25.88 -20.15 -87.90
C ARG A 5 24.45 -20.13 -87.38
N MET A 6 23.78 -21.25 -87.63
CA MET A 6 22.46 -21.61 -87.12
C MET A 6 22.55 -21.78 -85.60
N PHE A 7 21.72 -21.07 -84.84
CA PHE A 7 21.51 -21.33 -83.42
C PHE A 7 20.04 -21.68 -83.18
N VAL A 8 19.84 -22.90 -82.67
CA VAL A 8 18.57 -23.48 -82.25
C VAL A 8 18.10 -22.79 -80.98
N VAL A 9 16.86 -22.30 -80.99
CA VAL A 9 16.23 -21.60 -79.86
C VAL A 9 15.62 -22.63 -78.92
N PHE A 10 16.13 -22.72 -77.69
CA PHE A 10 15.46 -23.42 -76.60
C PHE A 10 14.48 -22.47 -75.91
N VAL A 11 13.20 -22.83 -75.91
CA VAL A 11 12.15 -22.14 -75.16
C VAL A 11 12.26 -22.58 -73.70
N GLY A 12 12.85 -21.73 -72.87
CA GLY A 12 12.90 -21.92 -71.42
C GLY A 12 11.58 -21.49 -70.78
N VAL A 13 10.90 -22.43 -70.11
CA VAL A 13 9.75 -22.16 -69.24
C VAL A 13 10.26 -21.39 -68.02
N THR A 14 9.93 -20.10 -67.91
CA THR A 14 10.18 -19.30 -66.71
C THR A 14 9.12 -19.61 -65.66
N TYR A 15 9.54 -20.24 -64.55
CA TYR A 15 8.76 -20.27 -63.32
C TYR A 15 8.92 -18.94 -62.59
N LEU A 16 7.80 -18.30 -62.22
CA LEU A 16 7.78 -17.18 -61.29
C LEU A 16 8.05 -17.72 -59.89
N VAL A 17 9.24 -17.49 -59.35
CA VAL A 17 9.53 -17.73 -57.93
C VAL A 17 9.02 -16.51 -57.16
N VAL A 18 7.92 -16.68 -56.43
CA VAL A 18 7.48 -15.69 -55.44
C VAL A 18 8.34 -15.91 -54.20
N GLU A 19 9.37 -15.09 -54.00
CA GLU A 19 10.05 -15.02 -52.71
C GLU A 19 9.10 -14.43 -51.68
N ALA A 20 8.64 -15.26 -50.74
CA ALA A 20 7.97 -14.80 -49.54
C ALA A 20 8.98 -14.01 -48.71
N ARG A 21 8.95 -12.68 -48.80
CA ARG A 21 9.69 -11.82 -47.86
C ARG A 21 9.17 -12.14 -46.45
N PRO A 22 10.03 -12.56 -45.50
CA PRO A 22 9.62 -12.65 -44.12
C PRO A 22 9.14 -11.26 -43.69
N LEU A 23 7.95 -11.21 -43.07
CA LEU A 23 7.47 -9.99 -42.43
C LEU A 23 8.58 -9.49 -41.49
N PRO A 24 8.91 -8.18 -41.48
CA PRO A 24 9.83 -7.65 -40.50
C PRO A 24 9.30 -8.05 -39.12
N GLN A 25 10.09 -8.82 -38.36
CA GLN A 25 9.78 -9.05 -36.97
C GLN A 25 9.58 -7.68 -36.35
N ALA A 26 8.38 -7.42 -35.83
CA ALA A 26 8.15 -6.24 -35.03
C ALA A 26 9.17 -6.30 -33.90
N VAL A 27 10.23 -5.50 -34.01
CA VAL A 27 11.11 -5.23 -32.89
C VAL A 27 10.21 -4.52 -31.91
N LEU A 28 9.72 -5.26 -30.92
CA LEU A 28 9.10 -4.67 -29.75
C LEU A 28 10.21 -3.84 -29.11
N THR A 29 10.30 -2.56 -29.49
CA THR A 29 10.93 -1.57 -28.63
C THR A 29 10.36 -1.81 -27.25
N PRO A 30 11.19 -2.02 -26.20
CA PRO A 30 10.68 -2.17 -24.85
C PRO A 30 9.81 -0.94 -24.58
N ALA A 31 8.49 -1.13 -24.64
CA ALA A 31 7.55 -0.11 -24.21
C ALA A 31 7.97 0.23 -22.79
N ALA A 32 8.06 1.52 -22.47
CA ALA A 32 8.38 2.01 -21.14
C ALA A 32 7.79 1.06 -20.11
N GLN A 33 8.64 0.26 -19.46
CA GLN A 33 8.17 -0.72 -18.49
C GLN A 33 7.30 0.05 -17.53
N ASN A 34 6.05 -0.39 -17.40
CA ASN A 34 5.10 0.22 -16.48
C ASN A 34 5.82 0.25 -15.11
N GLN A 35 6.23 1.44 -14.67
CA GLN A 35 7.10 1.58 -13.50
C GLN A 35 6.40 1.12 -12.21
N ASN A 36 5.09 0.93 -12.29
CA ASN A 36 4.31 0.20 -11.31
C ASN A 36 4.16 -1.27 -11.74
N PRO A 37 4.91 -2.21 -11.15
CA PRO A 37 4.58 -3.62 -11.31
C PRO A 37 3.13 -3.84 -10.89
N LEU A 38 2.35 -4.53 -11.72
CA LEU A 38 1.02 -4.98 -11.34
C LEU A 38 1.19 -5.94 -10.17
N THR A 39 0.81 -5.49 -8.97
CA THR A 39 0.77 -6.34 -7.78
C THR A 39 -0.65 -6.86 -7.64
N GLU A 40 -0.82 -8.18 -7.67
CA GLU A 40 -2.15 -8.74 -7.46
C GLU A 40 -2.59 -8.46 -6.02
N ARG A 41 -3.80 -7.90 -5.86
CA ARG A 41 -4.37 -7.62 -4.55
C ARG A 41 -4.39 -8.88 -3.66
N ALA A 42 -4.56 -10.06 -4.25
CA ALA A 42 -4.55 -11.34 -3.54
C ALA A 42 -3.25 -11.63 -2.77
N TYR A 43 -2.10 -11.17 -3.26
CA TYR A 43 -0.79 -11.36 -2.60
C TYR A 43 -0.48 -10.30 -1.54
N GLN A 44 -1.35 -9.30 -1.35
CA GLN A 44 -1.19 -8.34 -0.26
C GLN A 44 -1.51 -9.01 1.07
N ASP A 45 -0.51 -9.07 1.94
CA ASP A 45 -0.56 -9.67 3.28
C ASP A 45 -0.63 -8.61 4.39
N ARG A 46 -0.69 -7.32 4.03
CA ARG A 46 -0.75 -6.22 4.99
C ARG A 46 -2.16 -6.12 5.57
N GLU A 47 -2.22 -6.19 6.89
CA GLU A 47 -3.42 -5.89 7.67
C GLU A 47 -3.14 -4.66 8.52
N ILE A 48 -4.10 -3.73 8.58
CA ILE A 48 -3.99 -2.52 9.38
C ILE A 48 -5.11 -2.50 10.40
N LEU A 49 -4.76 -2.42 11.67
CA LEU A 49 -5.65 -2.22 12.79
C LEU A 49 -5.57 -0.76 13.25
N TYR A 50 -6.72 -0.11 13.36
CA TYR A 50 -6.91 1.21 13.93
C TYR A 50 -7.69 1.07 15.24
N GLU A 51 -7.01 1.17 16.37
CA GLU A 51 -7.66 1.19 17.69
C GLU A 51 -7.90 2.63 18.11
N LEU A 52 -9.17 3.04 18.09
CA LEU A 52 -9.55 4.40 18.43
C LEU A 52 -9.37 4.64 19.93
N GLN A 53 -8.72 5.76 20.28
CA GLN A 53 -8.65 6.24 21.66
C GLN A 53 -9.87 7.12 21.97
N SER A 54 -9.90 7.82 23.11
CA SER A 54 -10.99 8.77 23.37
C SER A 54 -11.11 9.78 22.21
N PRO A 55 -12.32 10.06 21.69
CA PRO A 55 -12.48 10.94 20.52
C PRO A 55 -12.07 12.38 20.79
N GLU A 56 -12.04 12.80 22.06
CA GLU A 56 -11.54 14.10 22.50
C GLU A 56 -10.03 14.28 22.26
N SER A 57 -9.26 13.18 22.20
CA SER A 57 -7.83 13.26 21.88
C SER A 57 -7.55 13.29 20.38
N HIS A 58 -8.58 13.06 19.55
CA HIS A 58 -8.45 12.86 18.10
C HIS A 58 -7.45 11.76 17.72
N ALA A 59 -7.13 10.85 18.65
CA ALA A 59 -6.04 9.91 18.50
C ALA A 59 -6.48 8.45 18.33
N PHE A 60 -5.66 7.69 17.62
CA PHE A 60 -5.83 6.26 17.42
C PHE A 60 -4.47 5.56 17.29
N ARG A 61 -4.36 4.34 17.84
CA ARG A 61 -3.21 3.48 17.67
C ARG A 61 -3.36 2.74 16.34
N ILE A 62 -2.38 2.85 15.47
CA ILE A 62 -2.29 2.06 14.25
C ILE A 62 -1.31 0.94 14.50
N THR A 63 -1.72 -0.30 14.25
CA THR A 63 -0.83 -1.46 14.18
C THR A 63 -0.94 -2.08 12.80
N HIS A 64 0.19 -2.33 12.14
CA HIS A 64 0.16 -3.08 10.89
C HIS A 64 1.41 -3.91 10.70
N ASP A 65 1.20 -5.03 10.03
CA ASP A 65 2.27 -5.95 9.69
C ASP A 65 2.63 -5.82 8.22
N TYR A 66 3.92 -5.79 7.92
CA TYR A 66 4.42 -5.65 6.56
C TYR A 66 5.51 -6.67 6.28
N THR A 67 5.43 -7.31 5.10
CA THR A 67 6.49 -8.20 4.61
C THR A 67 7.40 -7.40 3.69
N VAL A 68 8.62 -7.16 4.15
CA VAL A 68 9.69 -6.61 3.31
C VAL A 68 10.16 -7.71 2.37
N ARG A 69 10.21 -7.42 1.07
CA ARG A 69 10.56 -8.39 0.00
C ARG A 69 11.69 -7.92 -0.90
N LYS A 70 12.03 -6.63 -0.85
CA LYS A 70 13.00 -6.03 -1.76
C LYS A 70 14.43 -6.30 -1.25
N ALA A 71 15.22 -7.02 -2.02
CA ALA A 71 16.61 -7.28 -1.70
C ALA A 71 17.39 -5.96 -1.53
N GLY A 72 18.29 -5.93 -0.54
CA GLY A 72 19.07 -4.76 -0.16
C GLY A 72 18.29 -3.68 0.61
N GLU A 73 16.97 -3.86 0.83
CA GLU A 73 16.18 -2.90 1.61
C GLU A 73 16.68 -2.87 3.05
N LYS A 74 16.77 -1.66 3.59
CA LYS A 74 17.26 -1.38 4.96
C LYS A 74 16.25 -0.61 5.80
N TYR A 75 15.25 -0.06 5.14
CA TYR A 75 14.30 0.85 5.76
C TYR A 75 12.88 0.44 5.41
N TYR A 76 11.98 0.75 6.33
CA TYR A 76 10.56 0.90 6.04
C TYR A 76 10.14 2.32 6.38
N PHE A 77 9.30 2.90 5.54
CA PHE A 77 8.85 4.29 5.69
C PHE A 77 7.34 4.34 5.86
N ASN A 78 6.91 4.98 6.93
CA ASN A 78 5.53 5.37 7.13
C ASN A 78 5.40 6.88 6.95
N VAL A 79 4.87 7.30 5.81
CA VAL A 79 4.58 8.71 5.54
C VAL A 79 3.23 9.07 6.17
N VAL A 80 3.28 9.96 7.16
CA VAL A 80 2.09 10.42 7.89
C VAL A 80 1.25 11.31 6.98
N ARG A 81 -0.08 11.12 7.04
CA ARG A 81 -1.02 11.89 6.22
C ARG A 81 -0.97 13.37 6.59
N ALA A 82 -1.18 14.24 5.60
CA ALA A 82 -1.23 15.67 5.84
C ALA A 82 -2.36 16.03 6.82
N GLY A 83 -2.02 16.76 7.89
CA GLY A 83 -2.95 17.12 8.96
C GLY A 83 -3.00 16.13 10.12
N SER A 84 -2.29 15.00 10.03
CA SER A 84 -2.08 14.09 11.16
C SER A 84 -0.71 14.33 11.80
N HIS A 85 -0.60 14.02 13.09
CA HIS A 85 0.65 14.01 13.85
C HIS A 85 0.93 12.62 14.42
N VAL A 86 2.17 12.14 14.32
CA VAL A 86 2.60 10.83 14.83
C VAL A 86 3.34 10.95 16.15
N THR A 87 3.03 10.05 17.07
CA THR A 87 3.73 9.87 18.35
C THR A 87 3.85 8.38 18.68
N ASN A 88 4.71 8.06 19.66
CA ASN A 88 4.88 6.71 20.21
C ASN A 88 5.07 5.59 19.15
N PRO A 89 5.96 5.77 18.16
CA PRO A 89 6.29 4.70 17.23
C PRO A 89 7.00 3.55 17.94
N GLU A 90 6.68 2.34 17.51
CA GLU A 90 7.35 1.11 17.87
C GLU A 90 7.48 0.26 16.61
N SER A 91 8.55 -0.53 16.53
CA SER A 91 8.78 -1.43 15.41
C SER A 91 9.42 -2.71 15.92
N ILE A 92 8.93 -3.84 15.45
CA ILE A 92 9.37 -5.17 15.89
C ILE A 92 9.64 -6.01 14.64
N ASP A 93 10.78 -6.67 14.60
CA ASP A 93 11.06 -7.76 13.66
C ASP A 93 10.29 -8.99 14.16
N LEU A 94 9.30 -9.46 13.39
CA LEU A 94 8.45 -10.58 13.79
C LEU A 94 9.10 -11.94 13.54
N ASP A 95 10.22 -12.00 12.82
CA ASP A 95 10.96 -13.25 12.62
C ASP A 95 11.84 -13.57 13.85
N SER A 96 12.31 -12.53 14.55
CA SER A 96 13.24 -12.63 15.69
C SER A 96 12.70 -12.14 17.03
N GLY A 97 11.68 -11.28 17.02
CA GLY A 97 11.18 -10.57 18.20
C GLY A 97 11.99 -9.32 18.59
N GLU A 98 13.02 -8.95 17.81
CA GLU A 98 13.87 -7.78 18.11
C GLU A 98 13.09 -6.46 17.97
N LYS A 99 13.32 -5.53 18.90
CA LYS A 99 12.84 -4.14 18.77
C LYS A 99 13.73 -3.39 17.79
N LEU A 100 13.14 -2.91 16.70
CA LEU A 100 13.83 -2.19 15.65
C LEU A 100 14.01 -0.71 16.02
N LYS A 101 15.14 -0.14 15.56
CA LYS A 101 15.40 1.29 15.68
C LYS A 101 14.46 2.07 14.78
N TRP A 102 14.02 3.23 15.25
CA TRP A 102 13.18 4.13 14.49
C TRP A 102 13.55 5.59 14.76
N GLU A 103 13.13 6.45 13.85
CA GLU A 103 13.18 7.92 14.02
C GLU A 103 11.98 8.58 13.34
N ILE A 104 11.53 9.71 13.88
CA ILE A 104 10.56 10.59 13.23
C ILE A 104 11.36 11.73 12.57
N ILE A 105 11.20 11.89 11.27
CA ILE A 105 11.83 12.97 10.50
C ILE A 105 10.81 13.76 9.70
N SER A 106 11.19 14.97 9.32
CA SER A 106 10.46 15.76 8.33
C SER A 106 10.73 15.29 6.91
N GLY A 107 9.80 15.57 5.99
CA GLY A 107 10.02 15.34 4.55
C GLY A 107 11.23 16.09 4.01
N LYS A 108 11.51 17.29 4.51
CA LYS A 108 12.74 18.04 4.16
C LYS A 108 14.00 17.25 4.52
N GLN A 109 14.08 16.73 5.75
CA GLN A 109 15.23 15.91 6.18
C GLN A 109 15.34 14.62 5.35
N ALA A 110 14.22 14.01 4.96
CA ALA A 110 14.24 12.81 4.13
C ALA A 110 14.84 13.06 2.73
N VAL A 111 14.50 14.20 2.12
CA VAL A 111 15.08 14.66 0.84
C VAL A 111 16.57 14.97 0.98
N GLU A 112 16.96 15.72 2.02
CA GLU A 112 18.36 16.06 2.30
C GLU A 112 19.24 14.79 2.49
N ARG A 113 18.70 13.78 3.16
CA ARG A 113 19.34 12.48 3.38
C ARG A 113 19.26 11.53 2.17
N LYS A 114 18.53 11.91 1.11
CA LYS A 114 18.31 11.10 -0.11
C LYS A 114 17.73 9.72 0.21
N LEU A 115 16.79 9.65 1.15
CA LEU A 115 16.14 8.39 1.53
C LEU A 115 15.27 7.86 0.36
N PRO A 116 15.25 6.54 0.11
CA PRO A 116 14.55 5.93 -1.03
C PRO A 116 13.04 5.79 -0.78
N ILE A 117 12.35 6.92 -0.57
CA ILE A 117 10.90 6.97 -0.36
C ILE A 117 10.20 7.09 -1.71
N SER A 118 9.25 6.19 -1.99
CA SER A 118 8.46 6.21 -3.24
C SER A 118 7.31 7.20 -3.22
N ASP A 119 6.77 7.49 -2.03
CA ASP A 119 5.57 8.30 -1.87
C ASP A 119 5.90 9.80 -2.03
N PRO A 120 5.00 10.60 -2.61
CA PRO A 120 5.16 12.05 -2.63
C PRO A 120 5.22 12.61 -1.20
N ILE A 121 6.32 13.26 -0.85
CA ILE A 121 6.52 13.89 0.47
C ILE A 121 6.59 15.41 0.33
N LYS A 122 5.98 16.12 1.27
CA LYS A 122 6.13 17.58 1.42
C LYS A 122 7.16 17.87 2.51
N ASP A 123 7.75 19.06 2.50
CA ASP A 123 8.78 19.44 3.49
C ASP A 123 8.36 19.21 4.95
N ARG A 124 7.09 19.48 5.26
CA ARG A 124 6.51 19.34 6.60
C ARG A 124 5.83 17.99 6.86
N SER A 125 5.90 17.03 5.94
CA SER A 125 5.40 15.68 6.19
C SER A 125 6.17 15.07 7.36
N GLU A 126 5.46 14.44 8.30
CA GLU A 126 6.10 13.58 9.29
C GLU A 126 6.29 12.19 8.68
N ILE A 127 7.46 11.59 8.92
CA ILE A 127 7.82 10.29 8.37
C ILE A 127 8.44 9.48 9.49
N VAL A 128 7.88 8.31 9.76
CA VAL A 128 8.49 7.31 10.63
C VAL A 128 9.40 6.45 9.78
N VAL A 129 10.70 6.47 10.10
CA VAL A 129 11.72 5.63 9.47
C VAL A 129 12.02 4.48 10.41
N THR A 130 11.67 3.26 10.02
CA THR A 130 12.05 2.04 10.73
C THR A 130 13.30 1.47 10.06
N HIS A 131 14.35 1.24 10.85
CA HIS A 131 15.60 0.61 10.40
C HIS A 131 15.46 -0.90 10.60
N LEU A 132 15.57 -1.67 9.52
CA LEU A 132 15.57 -3.13 9.60
C LEU A 132 16.82 -3.61 10.35
N ALA A 133 16.72 -4.72 11.09
CA ALA A 133 17.83 -5.29 11.85
C ALA A 133 19.03 -5.63 10.96
N ARG A 134 18.75 -5.98 9.70
CA ARG A 134 19.74 -6.24 8.65
C ARG A 134 19.19 -5.83 7.29
N ALA A 135 20.08 -5.60 6.34
CA ALA A 135 19.68 -5.46 4.95
C ALA A 135 19.06 -6.78 4.46
N LEU A 136 17.97 -6.71 3.70
CA LEU A 136 17.30 -7.92 3.24
C LEU A 136 18.13 -8.65 2.18
N GLU A 137 18.35 -9.95 2.35
CA GLU A 137 19.11 -10.76 1.39
C GLU A 137 18.24 -11.18 0.20
N LEU A 138 18.86 -11.44 -0.95
CA LEU A 138 18.15 -11.89 -2.14
C LEU A 138 17.42 -13.22 -1.88
N GLY A 139 16.13 -13.28 -2.22
CA GLY A 139 15.30 -14.48 -2.03
C GLY A 139 14.74 -14.66 -0.62
N THR A 140 15.05 -13.73 0.30
CA THR A 140 14.50 -13.74 1.67
C THR A 140 13.38 -12.73 1.84
N THR A 141 12.59 -12.87 2.90
CA THR A 141 11.60 -11.89 3.34
C THR A 141 11.79 -11.60 4.81
N ASN A 142 11.37 -10.43 5.26
CA ASN A 142 11.32 -10.09 6.67
C ASN A 142 9.94 -9.55 7.03
N ARG A 143 9.28 -10.16 8.02
CA ARG A 143 7.99 -9.67 8.52
C ARG A 143 8.25 -8.72 9.67
N ILE A 144 7.71 -7.51 9.58
CA ILE A 144 7.82 -6.49 10.62
C ILE A 144 6.43 -6.05 11.09
N ARG A 145 6.30 -5.76 12.38
CA ARG A 145 5.13 -5.10 12.97
C ARG A 145 5.48 -3.67 13.30
N LEU A 146 4.65 -2.75 12.83
CA LEU A 146 4.79 -1.33 13.07
C LEU A 146 3.59 -0.84 13.84
N MET A 147 3.86 -0.07 14.89
CA MET A 147 2.82 0.48 15.73
C MET A 147 3.07 1.97 15.91
N GLU A 148 2.13 2.83 15.51
CA GLU A 148 2.19 4.29 15.71
C GLU A 148 0.91 4.85 16.35
N THR A 149 0.98 5.99 17.04
CA THR A 149 -0.22 6.70 17.52
C THR A 149 -0.39 7.96 16.69
N TYR A 150 -1.51 8.07 15.97
CA TYR A 150 -1.81 9.23 15.14
C TYR A 150 -2.86 10.09 15.84
N ALA A 151 -2.68 11.41 15.81
CA ALA A 151 -3.73 12.37 16.11
C ALA A 151 -4.15 13.05 14.80
N ASP A 152 -5.44 12.95 14.44
CA ASP A 152 -6.00 13.53 13.21
C ASP A 152 -7.40 14.11 13.48
N PRO A 153 -7.49 15.40 13.87
CA PRO A 153 -8.76 16.04 14.20
C PRO A 153 -9.70 16.20 13.00
N LYS A 154 -9.20 16.04 11.77
CA LYS A 154 -10.03 16.14 10.56
C LYS A 154 -10.80 14.84 10.31
N SER A 155 -10.17 13.69 10.54
CA SER A 155 -10.78 12.38 10.27
C SER A 155 -11.34 11.69 11.51
N TYR A 156 -11.02 12.15 12.71
CA TYR A 156 -11.51 11.56 13.96
C TYR A 156 -11.86 12.62 15.00
N TYR A 157 -13.14 12.79 15.32
CA TYR A 157 -13.63 13.88 16.16
C TYR A 157 -15.01 13.58 16.77
N LEU A 158 -15.49 14.48 17.64
CA LEU A 158 -16.87 14.49 18.13
C LEU A 158 -17.73 15.48 17.34
N ASP A 159 -18.92 15.04 16.96
CA ASP A 159 -20.00 15.85 16.39
C ASP A 159 -21.23 15.74 17.31
N GLY A 160 -21.36 16.69 18.23
CA GLY A 160 -22.31 16.60 19.34
C GLY A 160 -21.96 15.43 20.27
N GLU A 161 -22.88 14.49 20.43
CA GLU A 161 -22.69 13.28 21.25
C GLU A 161 -22.12 12.09 20.47
N GLU A 162 -21.86 12.27 19.17
CA GLU A 162 -21.42 11.19 18.29
C GLU A 162 -19.93 11.30 17.99
N LEU A 163 -19.25 10.16 18.10
CA LEU A 163 -17.93 9.96 17.55
C LEU A 163 -18.06 9.82 16.05
N VAL A 164 -17.24 10.55 15.30
CA VAL A 164 -17.14 10.48 13.85
C VAL A 164 -15.76 9.99 13.46
N TRP A 165 -15.74 8.98 12.60
CA TRP A 165 -14.55 8.54 11.87
C TRP A 165 -14.82 8.68 10.38
N ASP A 166 -14.03 9.51 9.70
CA ASP A 166 -14.14 9.79 8.27
C ASP A 166 -12.77 9.72 7.62
N ARG A 167 -12.37 8.52 7.20
CA ARG A 167 -11.04 8.29 6.64
C ARG A 167 -11.10 7.38 5.42
N THR A 168 -10.18 7.59 4.49
CA THR A 168 -10.02 6.72 3.32
C THR A 168 -9.01 5.60 3.56
N PHE A 169 -9.24 4.40 3.04
CA PHE A 169 -8.31 3.27 3.11
C PHE A 169 -7.88 2.83 1.70
N GLY A 170 -6.56 2.82 1.44
CA GLY A 170 -5.99 2.32 0.18
C GLY A 170 -5.43 0.88 0.25
N ARG A 171 -5.30 0.33 1.46
CA ARG A 171 -4.80 -1.04 1.68
C ARG A 171 -5.96 -2.03 1.74
N LEU A 172 -5.69 -3.30 1.41
CA LEU A 172 -6.72 -4.32 1.20
C LEU A 172 -7.53 -4.62 2.47
N ARG A 173 -6.87 -4.87 3.61
CA ARG A 173 -7.52 -5.30 4.86
C ARG A 173 -7.32 -4.27 5.95
N ASN A 174 -8.42 -3.74 6.49
CA ASN A 174 -8.40 -2.70 7.50
C ASN A 174 -9.44 -3.00 8.58
N THR A 175 -9.07 -2.86 9.84
CA THR A 175 -9.98 -3.02 10.97
C THR A 175 -10.00 -1.73 11.77
N VAL A 176 -11.18 -1.20 12.06
CA VAL A 176 -11.36 -0.10 13.03
C VAL A 176 -11.98 -0.68 14.29
N VAL A 177 -11.38 -0.43 15.44
CA VAL A 177 -11.92 -0.84 16.75
C VAL A 177 -12.32 0.41 17.50
N LEU A 178 -13.61 0.51 17.86
CA LEU A 178 -14.14 1.64 18.60
C LEU A 178 -13.55 1.68 20.02
N PRO A 179 -13.54 2.85 20.68
CA PRO A 179 -13.09 2.94 22.06
C PRO A 179 -14.02 2.14 22.99
N PRO A 180 -13.53 1.70 24.17
CA PRO A 180 -14.37 1.04 25.16
C PRO A 180 -15.64 1.83 25.50
N GLY A 181 -16.78 1.13 25.59
CA GLY A 181 -18.07 1.76 25.91
C GLY A 181 -18.70 2.55 24.76
N TRP A 182 -18.23 2.38 23.52
CA TRP A 182 -18.88 2.95 22.34
C TRP A 182 -19.56 1.86 21.50
N TYR A 183 -20.66 2.21 20.84
CA TYR A 183 -21.37 1.36 19.89
C TYR A 183 -21.62 2.09 18.58
N LEU A 184 -21.63 1.34 17.48
CA LEU A 184 -21.82 1.87 16.12
C LEU A 184 -23.27 2.32 15.92
N THR A 185 -23.48 3.55 15.43
CA THR A 185 -24.82 4.08 15.07
C THR A 185 -25.02 4.21 13.57
N GLY A 186 -23.93 4.30 12.80
CA GLY A 186 -23.99 4.34 11.35
C GLY A 186 -22.66 3.96 10.73
N LEU A 187 -22.73 3.35 9.55
CA LEU A 187 -21.57 2.98 8.75
C LEU A 187 -21.96 3.07 7.27
N ALA A 188 -21.19 3.82 6.49
CA ALA A 188 -21.46 4.04 5.08
C ALA A 188 -20.76 3.03 4.15
N SER A 189 -19.92 2.16 4.69
CA SER A 189 -19.09 1.23 3.92
C SER A 189 -19.42 -0.23 4.27
N PRO A 190 -19.51 -1.15 3.29
CA PRO A 190 -19.67 -2.57 3.59
C PRO A 190 -18.54 -3.07 4.50
N ALA A 191 -18.90 -3.74 5.59
CA ALA A 191 -17.96 -4.26 6.57
C ALA A 191 -18.54 -5.47 7.29
N THR A 192 -17.66 -6.25 7.89
CA THR A 192 -18.02 -7.22 8.94
C THR A 192 -17.91 -6.52 10.29
N ILE A 193 -18.97 -6.60 11.10
CA ILE A 193 -19.01 -6.00 12.44
C ILE A 193 -19.02 -7.12 13.47
N GLU A 194 -18.18 -7.00 14.49
CA GLU A 194 -18.09 -7.97 15.60
C GLU A 194 -17.95 -7.24 16.94
N THR A 195 -18.48 -7.84 18.00
CA THR A 195 -18.16 -7.44 19.37
C THR A 195 -16.99 -8.29 19.86
N LEU A 196 -15.86 -7.66 20.13
CA LEU A 196 -14.66 -8.30 20.65
C LEU A 196 -14.89 -8.86 22.06
N PRO A 197 -14.05 -9.81 22.54
CA PRO A 197 -14.17 -10.37 23.89
C PRO A 197 -14.11 -9.33 25.02
N ASP A 198 -13.46 -8.18 24.78
CA ASP A 198 -13.38 -7.05 25.73
C ASP A 198 -14.58 -6.08 25.63
N GLY A 199 -15.57 -6.40 24.80
CA GLY A 199 -16.80 -5.62 24.60
C GLY A 199 -16.68 -4.48 23.60
N ARG A 200 -15.50 -4.21 23.03
CA ARG A 200 -15.35 -3.20 21.97
C ARG A 200 -15.96 -3.67 20.65
N VAL A 201 -16.45 -2.73 19.86
CA VAL A 201 -16.95 -3.02 18.51
C VAL A 201 -15.79 -2.95 17.51
N SER A 202 -15.62 -3.99 16.71
CA SER A 202 -14.71 -4.04 15.56
C SER A 202 -15.49 -3.86 14.25
N VAL A 203 -14.88 -3.18 13.29
CA VAL A 203 -15.40 -2.94 11.95
C VAL A 203 -14.31 -3.32 10.95
N TYR A 204 -14.45 -4.48 10.33
CA TYR A 204 -13.51 -5.02 9.36
C TYR A 204 -13.93 -4.69 7.93
N VAL A 205 -13.08 -3.96 7.21
CA VAL A 205 -13.31 -3.45 5.86
C VAL A 205 -12.30 -4.05 4.90
N VAL A 206 -12.80 -4.67 3.83
CA VAL A 206 -12.01 -5.09 2.68
C VAL A 206 -12.13 -4.04 1.58
N ASN A 207 -10.98 -3.49 1.14
CA ASN A 207 -10.91 -2.66 -0.06
C ASN A 207 -10.36 -3.48 -1.24
N PRO A 208 -11.23 -4.06 -2.10
CA PRO A 208 -10.79 -4.84 -3.25
C PRO A 208 -10.32 -3.96 -4.43
N ARG A 209 -10.51 -2.64 -4.37
CA ARG A 209 -10.23 -1.71 -5.48
C ARG A 209 -8.76 -1.32 -5.51
N ASN A 210 -8.27 -0.79 -6.62
CA ASN A 210 -6.89 -0.29 -6.73
C ASN A 210 -6.72 1.15 -6.23
N ASP A 211 -7.82 1.86 -5.97
CA ASP A 211 -7.87 3.18 -5.37
C ASP A 211 -8.30 3.12 -3.90
N GLU A 212 -8.65 4.26 -3.31
CA GLU A 212 -9.09 4.36 -1.93
C GLU A 212 -10.61 4.18 -1.77
N VAL A 213 -11.03 3.60 -0.64
CA VAL A 213 -12.44 3.60 -0.21
C VAL A 213 -12.62 4.53 0.97
N ARG A 214 -13.66 5.36 0.96
CA ARG A 214 -14.05 6.14 2.13
C ARG A 214 -14.69 5.20 3.15
N VAL A 215 -14.23 5.28 4.40
CA VAL A 215 -14.80 4.61 5.56
C VAL A 215 -15.31 5.69 6.51
N TYR A 216 -16.62 5.89 6.43
CA TYR A 216 -17.34 6.85 7.27
C TYR A 216 -18.21 6.08 8.26
N LEU A 217 -17.98 6.29 9.55
CA LEU A 217 -18.81 5.73 10.60
C LEU A 217 -19.12 6.76 11.69
N ARG A 218 -20.24 6.53 12.35
CA ARG A 218 -20.68 7.27 13.54
C ARG A 218 -20.92 6.28 14.67
N ALA A 219 -20.62 6.70 15.89
CA ALA A 219 -20.82 5.89 17.09
C ALA A 219 -21.30 6.76 18.26
N ARG A 220 -21.93 6.14 19.26
CA ARG A 220 -22.32 6.77 20.52
C ARG A 220 -21.76 6.03 21.71
N ARG A 221 -21.64 6.74 22.83
CA ARG A 221 -21.36 6.10 24.12
C ARG A 221 -22.55 5.21 24.47
N GLN A 222 -22.27 3.98 24.90
CA GLN A 222 -23.27 3.11 25.49
C GLN A 222 -23.85 3.81 26.72
N PRO A 223 -25.18 3.78 26.91
CA PRO A 223 -25.77 4.27 28.14
C PRO A 223 -25.17 3.49 29.30
N VAL A 224 -24.85 4.18 30.39
CA VAL A 224 -24.41 3.53 31.62
C VAL A 224 -25.62 2.75 32.15
N THR A 225 -25.63 1.44 31.94
CA THR A 225 -26.63 0.59 32.58
C THR A 225 -26.18 0.37 34.02
N GLU A 226 -26.73 1.14 34.96
CA GLU A 226 -26.65 0.79 36.37
C GLU A 226 -27.26 -0.61 36.54
N LYS A 227 -26.46 -1.54 37.07
CA LYS A 227 -26.92 -2.88 37.45
C LYS A 227 -27.31 -2.91 38.91
#